data_AF-A0A539ECV4-F1
#
_entry.id   AF-A0A539ECV4-F1
#
_cell.length_a   1.000
_cell.length_b   1.000
_cell.length_c   1.000
_cell.angle_alpha   90.00
_cell.angle_beta   90.00
_cell.angle_gamma   90.00
#
_symmetry.space_group_name_H-M   'P 1'
#
loop_
_entity.id
_entity.type
_entity.pdbx_description
1 polymer ?
#
loop_
_entity_poly.entity_id
_entity_poly.type
_entity_poly.pdbx_seq_one_letter_code
_entity_poly.pdbx_strand_id
1 'polypeptide(L)'
;MAYRHCRWVVVCAVFVMPAWSAHAAEESQTTSAVSTVPATAPASVSNITNPYYVAEAFSVGREVYVRSLAVNEPAKSVWIGTSVGALEVDLTTRDVKKSYTRKEGLANEYIFAMHVDRAGRLWIGSNGGGMARHENGQWRTYFPMHGLADYWVYSFGEQANGT
;
A
#
# COMPACT_ATOMS: atom_id res chain seq x y z
N MET A 1 -22.52 1.54 -29.69
CA MET A 1 -22.66 1.46 -28.22
C MET A 1 -21.29 1.60 -27.60
N ALA A 2 -21.00 2.72 -26.94
CA ALA A 2 -19.72 3.01 -26.32
C ALA A 2 -19.83 2.76 -24.81
N TYR A 3 -19.12 1.77 -24.28
CA TYR A 3 -18.98 1.56 -22.84
C TYR A 3 -17.70 2.25 -22.37
N ARG A 4 -17.88 3.25 -21.51
CA ARG A 4 -16.80 4.05 -20.92
C ARG A 4 -15.96 3.20 -19.95
N HIS A 5 -14.65 3.30 -20.10
CA HIS A 5 -13.64 2.66 -19.26
C HIS A 5 -13.67 3.19 -17.82
N CYS A 6 -13.82 2.31 -16.83
CA CYS A 6 -13.46 2.61 -15.45
C CYS A 6 -11.96 2.34 -15.25
N ARG A 7 -11.18 3.41 -15.06
CA ARG A 7 -9.80 3.35 -14.57
C ARG A 7 -9.85 3.40 -13.04
N TRP A 8 -9.33 2.37 -12.38
CA TRP A 8 -9.10 2.40 -10.95
C TRP A 8 -7.71 2.98 -10.68
N VAL A 9 -7.65 4.00 -9.83
CA VAL A 9 -6.42 4.65 -9.35
C VAL A 9 -6.24 4.24 -7.90
N VAL A 10 -5.10 3.65 -7.55
CA VAL A 10 -4.73 3.40 -6.16
C VAL A 10 -4.06 4.67 -5.64
N VAL A 11 -4.65 5.29 -4.62
CA VAL A 11 -4.13 6.49 -3.95
C VAL A 11 -3.54 6.06 -2.61
N CYS A 12 -2.24 6.28 -2.41
CA CYS A 12 -1.58 6.04 -1.13
C CYS A 12 -1.57 7.35 -0.34
N ALA A 13 -2.27 7.41 0.80
CA ALA A 13 -2.34 8.58 1.67
C ALA A 13 -1.38 8.41 2.86
N VAL A 14 -0.44 9.34 3.04
CA VAL A 14 0.39 9.41 4.24
C VAL A 14 -0.27 10.38 5.22
N PHE A 15 -0.68 9.87 6.37
CA PHE A 15 -1.24 10.67 7.47
C PHE A 15 -0.11 11.25 8.33
N VAL A 16 -0.14 12.56 8.55
CA VAL A 16 0.60 13.21 9.64
C VAL A 16 -0.45 13.75 10.61
N MET A 17 -0.59 13.15 11.78
CA MET A 17 -1.48 13.64 12.84
C MET A 17 -0.75 14.65 13.73
N PRO A 18 -1.30 15.85 13.97
CA PRO A 18 -0.84 16.71 15.05
C PRO A 18 -1.28 16.15 16.41
N ALA A 19 -0.44 16.37 17.42
CA ALA A 19 -0.62 15.90 18.79
C ALA A 19 -1.95 16.41 19.40
N TRP A 20 -2.72 15.48 19.97
CA TRP A 20 -4.00 15.74 20.61
C TRP A 20 -3.78 16.34 22.00
N SER A 21 -4.25 17.57 22.23
CA SER A 21 -4.35 18.16 23.57
C SER A 21 -5.77 18.00 24.09
N ALA A 22 -5.93 17.25 25.17
CA ALA A 22 -7.22 17.03 25.83
C ALA A 22 -7.74 18.34 26.45
N HIS A 23 -8.88 18.82 25.98
CA HIS A 23 -9.71 19.77 26.71
C HIS A 23 -11.05 19.09 26.99
N ALA A 24 -11.35 18.94 28.27
CA ALA A 24 -12.68 18.59 28.76
C ALA A 24 -13.61 19.79 28.53
N ALA A 25 -14.82 19.54 28.03
CA ALA A 25 -15.89 20.52 27.96
C ALA A 25 -17.23 19.83 28.23
N GLU A 26 -18.01 20.47 29.10
CA GLU A 26 -19.28 20.06 29.70
C GLU A 26 -20.40 19.75 28.70
N GLU A 27 -21.29 18.82 29.10
CA GLU A 27 -22.61 18.63 28.52
C GLU A 27 -23.53 19.81 28.87
N SER A 28 -24.21 20.38 27.87
CA SER A 28 -25.34 21.29 28.08
C SER A 28 -26.57 20.80 27.32
N GLN A 29 -27.69 20.77 28.03
CA GLN A 29 -28.98 20.26 27.60
C GLN A 29 -29.76 21.28 26.74
N THR A 30 -30.33 20.77 25.64
CA THR A 30 -31.64 21.03 25.03
C THR A 30 -32.18 22.47 24.90
N THR A 31 -32.47 22.90 23.67
CA THR A 31 -33.78 23.48 23.28
C THR A 31 -33.97 23.40 21.77
N SER A 32 -35.13 22.89 21.35
CA SER A 32 -35.52 22.72 19.95
C SER A 32 -36.08 24.04 19.41
N ALA A 33 -35.45 24.61 18.39
CA ALA A 33 -36.05 25.68 17.59
C ALA A 33 -35.83 25.39 16.10
N VAL A 34 -36.93 25.25 15.37
CA VAL A 34 -36.95 25.13 13.90
C VAL A 34 -36.57 26.50 13.34
N SER A 35 -35.33 26.62 12.85
CA SER A 35 -34.81 27.83 12.20
C SER A 35 -34.87 27.64 10.68
N THR A 36 -35.68 28.44 10.01
CA THR A 36 -35.71 28.52 8.55
C THR A 36 -34.41 29.14 8.03
N VAL A 37 -33.58 28.34 7.36
CA VAL A 37 -32.32 28.79 6.75
C VAL A 37 -32.63 29.63 5.51
N PRO A 38 -32.14 30.88 5.39
CA PRO A 38 -32.25 31.64 4.15
C PRO A 38 -31.30 31.07 3.09
N ALA A 39 -31.72 31.09 1.82
CA ALA A 39 -30.94 30.60 0.70
C ALA A 39 -29.69 31.48 0.48
N THR A 40 -28.55 31.04 1.01
CA THR A 40 -27.24 31.60 0.70
C THR A 40 -26.85 31.22 -0.73
N ALA A 41 -26.45 32.21 -1.54
CA ALA A 41 -25.89 32.00 -2.88
C ALA A 41 -24.75 30.96 -2.82
N PRO A 42 -24.57 30.10 -3.85
CA PRO A 42 -23.54 29.08 -3.81
C PRO A 42 -22.18 29.73 -3.67
N ALA A 43 -21.47 29.39 -2.59
CA ALA A 43 -20.09 29.77 -2.40
C ALA A 43 -19.30 29.35 -3.65
N SER A 44 -18.53 30.28 -4.21
CA SER A 44 -17.65 30.02 -5.34
C SER A 44 -16.77 28.82 -5.01
N VAL A 45 -16.93 27.74 -5.79
CA VAL A 45 -16.11 26.53 -5.64
C VAL A 45 -14.66 26.94 -5.90
N SER A 46 -13.85 27.01 -4.85
CA SER A 46 -12.42 27.20 -4.95
C SER A 46 -11.85 26.03 -5.74
N ASN A 47 -11.19 26.31 -6.87
CA ASN A 47 -10.48 25.31 -7.67
C ASN A 47 -9.51 24.53 -6.77
N ILE A 48 -9.80 23.25 -6.53
CA ILE A 48 -8.86 22.36 -5.84
C ILE A 48 -7.76 22.02 -6.84
N THR A 49 -6.61 22.68 -6.72
CA THR A 49 -5.38 22.24 -7.39
C THR A 49 -4.98 20.91 -6.77
N ASN A 50 -5.10 19.80 -7.50
CA ASN A 50 -4.72 18.49 -7.00
C ASN A 50 -3.20 18.49 -6.76
N PRO A 51 -2.70 18.33 -5.52
CA PRO A 51 -1.27 18.42 -5.22
C PRO A 51 -0.46 17.23 -5.76
N TYR A 52 -1.12 16.26 -6.39
CA TYR A 52 -0.52 15.04 -6.90
C TYR A 52 -0.48 15.02 -8.42
N TYR A 53 0.62 14.53 -8.98
CA TYR A 53 0.75 14.22 -10.40
C TYR A 53 1.23 12.78 -10.59
N VAL A 54 0.89 12.18 -11.73
CA VAL A 54 1.39 10.84 -12.10
C VAL A 54 2.81 11.00 -12.61
N ALA A 55 3.78 10.52 -11.83
CA ALA A 55 5.18 10.57 -12.23
C ALA A 55 5.51 9.58 -13.36
N GLU A 56 4.91 8.39 -13.33
CA GLU A 56 5.15 7.31 -14.28
C GLU A 56 3.92 6.40 -14.39
N ALA A 57 3.76 5.73 -15.53
CA ALA A 57 2.77 4.67 -15.69
C ALA A 57 3.29 3.58 -16.62
N PHE A 58 3.24 2.33 -16.17
CA PHE A 58 3.62 1.18 -16.98
C PHE A 58 2.60 0.05 -16.83
N SER A 59 2.60 -0.85 -17.81
CA SER A 59 1.73 -2.02 -17.82
C SER A 59 2.46 -3.23 -17.23
N VAL A 60 1.80 -3.95 -16.32
CA VAL A 60 2.29 -5.22 -15.76
C VAL A 60 1.84 -6.45 -16.56
N GLY A 61 1.12 -6.24 -17.67
CA GLY A 61 0.59 -7.31 -18.52
C GLY A 61 -0.93 -7.44 -18.46
N ARG A 62 -1.51 -8.16 -19.44
CA ARG A 62 -2.94 -8.49 -19.44
C ARG A 62 -3.22 -9.49 -18.32
N GLU A 63 -4.32 -9.26 -17.60
CA GLU A 63 -4.81 -10.16 -16.53
C GLU A 63 -3.85 -10.32 -15.34
N VAL A 64 -2.91 -9.38 -15.18
CA VAL A 64 -2.04 -9.28 -14.01
C VAL A 64 -2.64 -8.28 -13.02
N TYR A 65 -2.83 -8.73 -11.79
CA TYR A 65 -3.33 -7.90 -10.70
C TYR A 65 -2.17 -7.40 -9.86
N VAL A 66 -2.03 -6.08 -9.72
CA VAL A 66 -1.20 -5.49 -8.66
C VAL A 66 -2.00 -5.51 -7.37
N ARG A 67 -1.42 -6.07 -6.29
CA ARG A 67 -2.11 -6.27 -5.01
C ARG A 67 -1.44 -5.59 -3.83
N SER A 68 -0.14 -5.38 -3.91
CA SER A 68 0.63 -4.77 -2.83
C SER A 68 1.78 -3.95 -3.38
N LEU A 69 2.16 -2.94 -2.60
CA LEU A 69 3.29 -2.06 -2.86
C LEU A 69 4.07 -1.92 -1.55
N ALA A 70 5.40 -1.87 -1.64
CA ALA A 70 6.25 -1.57 -0.49
C ALA A 70 7.41 -0.67 -0.93
N VAL A 71 7.64 0.43 -0.22
CA VAL A 71 8.70 1.39 -0.55
C VAL A 71 9.91 1.13 0.32
N ASN A 72 11.08 1.00 -0.31
CA ASN A 72 12.37 1.04 0.37
C ASN A 72 13.02 2.39 0.07
N GLU A 73 12.76 3.37 0.95
CA GLU A 73 13.27 4.74 0.81
C GLU A 73 14.80 4.81 0.79
N PRO A 74 15.54 4.14 1.70
CA PRO A 74 17.01 4.15 1.66
C PRO A 74 17.58 3.59 0.35
N ALA A 75 17.01 2.51 -0.18
CA ALA A 75 17.47 1.89 -1.43
C ALA A 75 16.90 2.58 -2.68
N LYS A 76 16.05 3.59 -2.51
CA LYS A 76 15.30 4.25 -3.59
C LYS A 76 14.66 3.25 -4.54
N SER A 77 13.94 2.28 -3.97
CA SER A 77 13.18 1.30 -4.74
C SER A 77 11.76 1.15 -4.24
N VAL A 78 10.87 0.80 -5.17
CA VAL A 78 9.51 0.35 -4.86
C VAL A 78 9.35 -1.09 -5.32
N TRP A 79 8.78 -1.88 -4.43
CA TRP A 79 8.43 -3.27 -4.66
C TRP A 79 6.95 -3.36 -4.98
N ILE A 80 6.63 -4.20 -5.96
CA ILE A 80 5.29 -4.34 -6.51
C ILE A 80 4.92 -5.81 -6.51
N GLY A 81 3.95 -6.17 -5.68
CA GLY A 81 3.43 -7.51 -5.58
C GLY A 81 2.29 -7.71 -6.57
N THR A 82 2.42 -8.73 -7.41
CA THR A 82 1.45 -9.03 -8.46
C THR A 82 0.88 -10.45 -8.33
N SER A 83 -0.07 -10.82 -9.19
CA SER A 83 -0.53 -12.19 -9.35
C SER A 83 0.44 -13.11 -10.09
N VAL A 84 1.58 -12.59 -10.58
CA VAL A 84 2.56 -13.35 -11.37
C VAL A 84 4.01 -13.13 -10.89
N GLY A 85 4.19 -12.63 -9.67
CA GLY A 85 5.49 -12.42 -9.05
C GLY A 85 5.63 -11.06 -8.39
N ALA A 86 6.86 -10.70 -8.07
CA ALA A 86 7.21 -9.39 -7.54
C ALA A 86 8.12 -8.63 -8.51
N LEU A 87 7.91 -7.32 -8.63
CA LEU A 87 8.81 -6.43 -9.37
C LEU A 87 9.52 -5.50 -8.39
N GLU A 88 10.78 -5.21 -8.67
CA GLU A 88 11.54 -4.15 -8.03
C GLU A 88 11.77 -3.04 -9.05
N VAL A 89 11.38 -1.82 -8.71
CA VAL A 89 11.48 -0.63 -9.57
C VAL A 89 12.39 0.39 -8.90
N ASP A 90 13.31 0.99 -9.65
CA ASP A 90 14.16 2.09 -9.19
C ASP A 90 13.34 3.39 -9.13
N LEU A 91 13.35 4.11 -8.01
CA LEU A 91 12.61 5.38 -7.88
C LEU A 91 13.32 6.58 -8.52
N THR A 92 14.61 6.45 -8.83
CA THR A 92 15.43 7.47 -9.50
C THR A 92 15.26 7.38 -11.02
N THR A 93 15.45 6.19 -11.59
CA THR A 93 15.34 5.98 -13.04
C THR A 93 13.92 5.65 -13.49
N ARG A 94 13.08 5.14 -12.57
CA ARG A 94 11.71 4.66 -12.82
C ARG A 94 11.62 3.40 -13.66
N ASP A 95 12.74 2.71 -13.84
CA ASP A 95 12.81 1.45 -14.57
C ASP A 95 12.61 0.25 -13.64
N VAL A 96 12.05 -0.83 -14.21
CA VAL A 96 12.03 -2.13 -13.54
C VAL A 96 13.47 -2.65 -13.43
N LYS A 97 13.99 -2.69 -12.21
CA LYS A 97 15.31 -3.27 -11.89
C LYS A 97 15.32 -4.78 -12.10
N LYS A 98 14.31 -5.45 -11.56
CA LYS A 98 14.25 -6.92 -11.54
C LYS A 98 12.84 -7.45 -11.36
N SER A 99 12.59 -8.62 -11.93
CA SER A 99 11.38 -9.42 -11.70
C SER A 99 11.75 -10.69 -10.93
N TYR A 100 10.87 -11.09 -10.02
CA TYR A 100 11.05 -12.25 -9.16
C TYR A 100 9.84 -13.18 -9.27
N THR A 101 10.11 -14.40 -9.70
CA THR A 101 9.20 -15.54 -9.77
C THR A 101 9.83 -16.73 -9.04
N ARG A 102 9.23 -17.91 -9.11
CA ARG A 102 9.87 -19.14 -8.62
C ARG A 102 11.24 -19.40 -9.21
N LYS A 103 11.49 -18.96 -10.45
CA LYS A 103 12.81 -19.10 -11.10
C LYS A 103 13.90 -18.31 -10.39
N GLU A 104 13.52 -17.22 -9.72
CA GLU A 104 14.43 -16.35 -8.96
C GLU A 104 14.42 -16.64 -7.45
N GLY A 105 13.80 -17.75 -7.02
CA GLY A 105 13.80 -18.23 -5.64
C GLY A 105 12.57 -17.86 -4.81
N LEU A 106 11.59 -17.16 -5.39
CA LEU A 106 10.34 -16.85 -4.70
C LEU A 106 9.50 -18.12 -4.49
N ALA A 107 8.89 -18.31 -3.33
CA ALA A 107 8.12 -19.54 -3.08
C ALA A 107 6.84 -19.65 -3.93
N ASN A 108 6.18 -18.51 -4.17
CA ASN A 108 4.90 -18.44 -4.85
C ASN A 108 4.71 -17.07 -5.49
N GLU A 109 4.21 -17.03 -6.72
CA GLU A 109 4.06 -15.82 -7.53
C GLU A 109 2.82 -14.99 -7.19
N TYR A 110 1.84 -15.52 -6.46
CA TYR A 110 0.65 -14.79 -6.05
C TYR A 110 0.92 -13.99 -4.77
N ILE A 111 1.32 -12.73 -4.95
CA ILE A 111 1.73 -11.85 -3.84
C ILE A 111 0.54 -11.07 -3.32
N PHE A 112 0.26 -11.20 -2.02
CA PHE A 112 -0.84 -10.53 -1.34
C PHE A 112 -0.36 -9.39 -0.45
N ALA A 113 0.79 -9.56 0.20
CA ALA A 113 1.33 -8.55 1.10
C ALA A 113 2.83 -8.37 0.87
N MET A 114 3.29 -7.15 1.09
CA MET A 114 4.70 -6.80 1.08
C MET A 114 4.97 -5.81 2.20
N HIS A 115 6.14 -5.93 2.83
CA HIS A 115 6.60 -4.99 3.84
C HIS A 115 8.12 -4.87 3.79
N VAL A 116 8.65 -3.66 3.84
CA VAL A 116 10.08 -3.44 4.04
C VAL A 116 10.27 -3.07 5.50
N ASP A 117 10.96 -3.91 6.25
CA ASP A 117 11.21 -3.64 7.66
C ASP A 117 12.28 -2.57 7.88
N ARG A 118 12.46 -2.13 9.13
CA ARG A 118 13.48 -1.12 9.47
C ARG A 118 14.92 -1.54 9.17
N ALA A 119 15.19 -2.83 9.05
CA ALA A 119 16.51 -3.33 8.64
C ALA A 119 16.69 -3.33 7.11
N GLY A 120 15.67 -2.88 6.35
CA GLY A 120 15.68 -2.84 4.89
C GLY A 120 15.40 -4.20 4.25
N ARG A 121 14.96 -5.20 5.02
CA ARG A 121 14.63 -6.54 4.51
C ARG A 121 13.22 -6.50 3.98
N LEU A 122 13.01 -7.10 2.81
CA LEU A 122 11.69 -7.23 2.22
C LEU A 122 11.04 -8.52 2.74
N TRP A 123 9.83 -8.39 3.24
CA TRP A 123 8.92 -9.48 3.57
C TRP A 123 7.81 -9.57 2.54
N ILE A 124 7.49 -10.79 2.12
CA ILE A 124 6.46 -11.12 1.15
C ILE A 124 5.52 -12.13 1.77
N GLY A 125 4.23 -11.83 1.66
CA GLY A 125 3.15 -12.73 2.01
C GLY A 125 2.46 -13.19 0.74
N SER A 126 2.32 -14.51 0.59
CA SER A 126 1.75 -15.11 -0.61
C SER A 126 0.44 -15.85 -0.36
N ASN A 127 -0.27 -16.14 -1.44
CA ASN A 127 -1.49 -16.94 -1.45
C ASN A 127 -1.14 -18.43 -1.45
N GLY A 128 -0.94 -19.02 -0.27
CA GLY A 128 -0.66 -20.46 -0.11
C GLY A 128 0.82 -20.84 -0.26
N GLY A 129 1.74 -19.88 -0.40
CA GLY A 129 3.19 -20.12 -0.43
C GLY A 129 3.92 -19.74 0.85
N GLY A 130 3.19 -19.34 1.89
CA GLY A 130 3.76 -18.85 3.15
C GLY A 130 4.35 -17.45 3.05
N MET A 131 5.30 -17.20 3.94
CA MET A 131 6.03 -15.93 4.06
C MET A 131 7.45 -16.09 3.51
N ALA A 132 7.91 -15.16 2.70
CA ALA A 132 9.29 -15.11 2.21
C ALA A 132 9.98 -13.81 2.63
N ARG A 133 11.27 -13.89 2.96
CA ARG A 133 12.13 -12.74 3.25
C ARG A 133 13.23 -12.65 2.21
N HIS A 134 13.42 -11.46 1.64
CA HIS A 134 14.54 -11.14 0.77
C HIS A 134 15.51 -10.20 1.47
N GLU A 135 16.77 -10.61 1.50
CA GLU A 135 17.87 -9.89 2.14
C GLU A 135 19.16 -10.20 1.37
N ASN A 136 19.91 -9.18 0.98
CA ASN A 136 21.20 -9.32 0.29
C ASN A 136 21.15 -10.25 -0.95
N GLY A 137 20.06 -10.17 -1.72
CA GLY A 137 19.88 -10.99 -2.94
C GLY A 137 19.46 -12.44 -2.69
N GLN A 138 19.19 -12.82 -1.45
CA GLN A 138 18.83 -14.18 -1.05
C GLN A 138 17.40 -14.25 -0.52
N TRP A 139 16.70 -15.34 -0.84
CA TRP A 139 15.36 -15.62 -0.34
C TRP A 139 15.41 -16.65 0.78
N ARG A 140 14.61 -16.40 1.83
CA ARG A 140 14.31 -17.38 2.87
C ARG A 140 12.80 -17.51 3.05
N THR A 141 12.29 -18.74 2.99
CA THR A 141 10.85 -19.02 3.08
C THR A 141 10.47 -19.66 4.40
N TYR A 142 9.34 -19.24 4.94
CA TYR A 142 8.76 -19.69 6.19
C TYR A 142 7.40 -20.32 5.92
N PHE A 143 7.20 -21.50 6.50
CA PHE A 143 5.99 -22.32 6.39
C PHE A 143 5.48 -22.63 7.80
N PRO A 144 4.30 -23.25 7.96
CA PRO A 144 3.80 -23.60 9.27
C PRO A 144 4.73 -24.47 10.12
N MET A 145 5.49 -25.37 9.49
CA MET A 145 6.53 -26.15 10.17
C MET A 145 7.70 -25.32 10.72
N HIS A 146 7.85 -24.06 10.29
CA HIS A 146 8.80 -23.09 10.83
C HIS A 146 8.18 -22.17 11.88
N GLY A 147 6.93 -22.43 12.31
CA GLY A 147 6.20 -21.62 13.30
C GLY A 147 5.28 -20.55 12.71
N LEU A 148 5.07 -20.53 11.39
CA LEU A 148 4.06 -19.65 10.77
C LEU A 148 2.65 -20.17 11.07
N ALA A 149 1.68 -19.30 11.27
CA ALA A 149 0.31 -19.76 11.57
C ALA A 149 -0.35 -20.45 10.37
N ASP A 150 -0.13 -19.96 9.15
CA ASP A 150 -0.78 -20.46 7.94
C ASP A 150 0.06 -20.18 6.66
N TYR A 151 -0.25 -20.83 5.55
CA TYR A 151 0.37 -20.59 4.24
C TYR A 151 -0.15 -19.32 3.55
N TRP A 152 -1.25 -18.74 4.02
CA TRP A 152 -1.84 -17.51 3.48
C TRP A 152 -1.46 -16.32 4.34
N VAL A 153 -0.73 -15.37 3.73
CA VAL A 153 -0.25 -14.18 4.44
C VAL A 153 -0.78 -12.93 3.73
N TYR A 154 -1.73 -12.25 4.38
CA TYR A 154 -2.50 -11.14 3.80
C TYR A 154 -2.01 -9.75 4.19
N SER A 155 -1.22 -9.64 5.25
CA SER A 155 -0.74 -8.36 5.75
C SER A 155 0.48 -8.55 6.64
N PHE A 156 1.22 -7.47 6.83
CA PHE A 156 2.32 -7.37 7.77
C PHE A 156 2.10 -6.14 8.64
N GLY A 157 2.54 -6.23 9.89
CA GLY A 157 2.68 -5.10 10.79
C GLY A 157 4.03 -5.23 11.50
N GLU A 158 4.71 -4.11 11.69
CA GLU A 158 5.96 -4.04 12.42
C GLU A 158 5.77 -3.16 13.65
N GLN A 159 6.12 -3.69 14.82
CA GLN A 159 6.04 -2.97 16.07
C GLN A 159 7.10 -1.86 16.17
N ALA A 160 6.94 -0.92 17.09
CA ALA A 160 7.88 0.20 17.29
C ALA A 160 9.32 -0.23 17.64
N ASN A 161 9.49 -1.43 18.19
CA ASN A 161 10.78 -2.04 18.52
C ASN A 161 11.42 -2.82 17.35
N GLY A 162 10.72 -3.00 16.23
CA GLY A 162 11.23 -3.68 15.02
C GLY A 162 10.91 -5.18 14.95
N THR A 163 10.01 -5.69 15.79
CA THR A 163 9.49 -7.06 15.71
C THR A 163 8.15 -7.15 15.01
#